data_AF-A0A9X5XK88-F1
#
_entry.id   AF-A0A9X5XK88-F1
#
_cell.length_a   1.000
_cell.length_b   1.000
_cell.length_c   1.000
_cell.angle_alpha   90.00
_cell.angle_beta   90.00
_cell.angle_gamma   90.00
#
_symmetry.space_group_name_H-M   'P 1'
#
loop_
_entity.id
_entity.type
_entity.pdbx_description
1 polymer ?
#
loop_
_entity_poly.entity_id
_entity_poly.type
_entity_poly.pdbx_seq_one_letter_code
_entity_poly.pdbx_strand_id
1 'polypeptide(L)'
;LDALVGEVGWDVHKSAPARATLAETLGSLRGLGVPLDQGALVPYARLAERTAALDLDQLDGIDDPLELAERALLLTVLLEPALMALRRMAQENESARRHGDGRR
;
A
#
# COMPACT_ATOMS: atom_id res chain seq x y z
N LEU A 1 14.83 -4.88 -2.87
CA LEU A 1 14.18 -3.60 -2.49
C LEU A 1 14.63 -2.48 -3.40
N ASP A 2 15.93 -2.16 -3.44
CA ASP A 2 16.46 -1.10 -4.30
C ASP A 2 16.06 -1.27 -5.78
N ALA A 3 16.12 -2.50 -6.30
CA ALA A 3 15.67 -2.80 -7.65
C ALA A 3 14.17 -2.52 -7.86
N LEU A 4 13.30 -2.86 -6.90
CA LEU A 4 11.88 -2.54 -6.97
C LEU A 4 11.64 -1.03 -6.93
N VAL A 5 12.28 -0.33 -5.98
CA VAL A 5 12.18 1.14 -5.83
C VAL A 5 12.62 1.84 -7.11
N GLY A 6 13.74 1.42 -7.69
CA GLY A 6 14.23 1.94 -8.98
C GLY A 6 13.30 1.63 -10.14
N GLU A 7 12.76 0.40 -10.22
CA GLU A 7 11.82 -0.02 -11.27
C GLU A 7 10.53 0.79 -11.28
N VAL A 8 10.00 1.12 -10.10
CA VAL A 8 8.80 1.96 -10.02
C VAL A 8 9.09 3.46 -10.07
N GLY A 9 10.36 3.85 -10.00
CA GLY A 9 10.81 5.25 -10.10
C GLY A 9 10.60 6.05 -8.82
N TRP A 10 10.54 5.40 -7.66
CA TRP A 10 10.30 6.09 -6.39
C TRP A 10 11.59 6.70 -5.81
N ASP A 11 11.47 7.91 -5.27
CA ASP A 11 12.49 8.53 -4.43
C ASP A 11 12.19 8.29 -2.95
N VAL A 12 12.82 7.26 -2.38
CA VAL A 12 12.63 6.86 -0.98
C VAL A 12 13.98 6.85 -0.27
N HIS A 13 14.09 7.61 0.81
CA HIS A 13 15.31 7.69 1.61
C HIS A 13 15.79 6.31 2.09
N LYS A 14 17.10 6.04 2.03
CA LYS A 14 17.67 4.71 2.33
C LYS A 14 17.35 4.18 3.73
N SER A 15 17.16 5.08 4.69
CA SER A 15 16.82 4.77 6.09
C SER A 15 15.31 4.83 6.40
N ALA A 16 14.44 4.97 5.41
CA ALA A 16 13.00 5.02 5.64
C ALA A 16 12.53 3.72 6.34
N PRO A 17 11.83 3.79 7.50
CA PRO A 17 11.41 2.60 8.25
C PRO A 17 10.60 1.61 7.42
N ALA A 18 9.76 2.10 6.50
CA ALA A 18 8.97 1.27 5.59
C ALA A 18 9.82 0.29 4.75
N ARG A 19 11.08 0.62 4.46
CA ARG A 19 12.00 -0.28 3.74
C ARG A 19 12.34 -1.50 4.59
N ALA A 20 12.58 -1.32 5.89
CA ALA A 20 12.84 -2.43 6.81
C ALA A 20 11.60 -3.31 6.96
N THR A 21 10.43 -2.70 7.19
CA THR A 21 9.14 -3.43 7.28
C THR A 21 8.87 -4.29 6.05
N LEU A 22 9.08 -3.74 4.84
CA LEU A 22 8.91 -4.50 3.61
C LEU A 22 9.96 -5.61 3.46
N ALA A 23 11.22 -5.36 3.83
CA ALA A 23 12.28 -6.38 3.80
C ALA A 23 11.92 -7.59 4.68
N GLU A 24 11.52 -7.32 5.92
CA GLU A 24 11.17 -8.33 6.93
C GLU A 24 9.95 -9.15 6.50
N THR A 25 8.94 -8.48 5.94
CA THR A 25 7.71 -9.13 5.44
C THR A 25 8.03 -10.07 4.27
N LEU A 26 8.83 -9.61 3.29
CA LEU A 26 9.24 -10.42 2.14
C LEU A 26 10.17 -11.58 2.56
N GLY A 27 11.02 -11.36 3.57
CA GLY A 27 11.83 -12.40 4.18
C GLY A 27 10.97 -13.49 4.82
N SER A 28 9.94 -13.10 5.57
CA SER A 28 8.99 -14.01 6.21
C SER A 28 8.21 -14.82 5.19
N LEU A 29 7.67 -14.18 4.14
CA LEU A 29 6.95 -14.86 3.06
C LEU A 29 7.84 -15.89 2.35
N ARG A 30 9.10 -15.54 2.08
CA ARG A 30 10.07 -16.46 1.49
C ARG A 30 10.34 -17.66 2.39
N GLY A 31 10.50 -17.43 3.70
CA GLY A 31 10.68 -18.51 4.68
C GLY A 31 9.49 -19.46 4.77
N LEU A 32 8.29 -18.98 4.46
CA LEU A 32 7.05 -19.77 4.38
C LEU A 32 6.81 -20.43 3.00
N GLY A 33 7.76 -20.33 2.07
CA GLY A 33 7.65 -20.93 0.73
C GLY A 33 6.80 -20.13 -0.25
N VAL A 34 6.54 -18.85 0.02
CA VAL A 34 5.80 -17.92 -0.86
C VAL A 34 6.75 -16.83 -1.38
N PRO A 35 7.66 -17.15 -2.32
CA PRO A 35 8.54 -16.13 -2.87
C PRO A 35 7.75 -15.17 -3.77
N LEU A 36 7.70 -13.90 -3.39
CA LEU A 36 7.29 -12.82 -4.29
C LEU A 36 8.54 -12.19 -4.90
N ASP A 37 8.66 -12.31 -6.21
CA ASP A 37 9.72 -11.65 -6.95
C ASP A 37 9.37 -10.18 -7.23
N GLN A 38 10.33 -9.45 -7.82
CA GLN A 38 10.13 -8.05 -8.15
C GLN A 38 8.96 -7.84 -9.12
N GLY A 39 8.83 -8.70 -10.14
CA GLY A 39 7.75 -8.59 -11.14
C GLY A 39 6.37 -8.73 -10.51
N ALA A 40 6.21 -9.66 -9.57
CA ALA A 40 4.99 -9.83 -8.80
C ALA A 40 4.67 -8.63 -7.90
N LEU A 41 5.69 -7.91 -7.42
CA LEU A 41 5.51 -6.74 -6.55
C LEU A 41 5.23 -5.43 -7.31
N VAL A 42 5.65 -5.29 -8.56
CA VAL A 42 5.43 -4.05 -9.34
C VAL A 42 3.94 -3.67 -9.41
N PRO A 43 2.98 -4.56 -9.72
CA PRO A 43 1.56 -4.21 -9.71
C PRO A 43 1.05 -3.71 -8.35
N TYR A 44 1.54 -4.30 -7.24
CA TYR A 44 1.20 -3.85 -5.89
C TYR A 44 1.79 -2.48 -5.58
N ALA A 45 3.04 -2.22 -5.99
CA ALA A 45 3.66 -0.92 -5.85
C ALA A 45 2.90 0.17 -6.63
N ARG A 46 2.45 -0.13 -7.86
CA ARG A 46 1.60 0.81 -8.63
C ARG A 46 0.23 1.05 -8.00
N LEU A 47 -0.34 0.07 -7.29
CA LEU A 47 -1.54 0.29 -6.48
C LEU A 47 -1.24 1.23 -5.32
N ALA A 48 -0.14 1.00 -4.60
CA ALA A 48 0.28 1.85 -3.49
C ALA A 48 0.58 3.30 -3.94
N GLU A 49 1.18 3.49 -5.11
CA GLU A 49 1.41 4.80 -5.72
C GLU A 49 0.10 5.57 -5.96
N ARG A 50 -0.92 4.92 -6.52
CA ARG A 50 -2.24 5.54 -6.71
C ARG A 50 -2.93 5.87 -5.40
N THR A 51 -2.79 5.01 -4.38
CA THR A 51 -3.30 5.29 -3.04
C THR A 51 -2.60 6.49 -2.42
N ALA A 52 -1.27 6.54 -2.49
CA ALA A 52 -0.51 7.67 -1.96
C ALA A 52 -0.88 9.01 -2.62
N ALA A 53 -1.15 9.01 -3.93
CA ALA A 53 -1.68 10.20 -4.61
C ALA A 53 -3.02 10.63 -4.02
N LEU A 54 -4.00 9.73 -3.92
CA LEU A 54 -5.31 10.03 -3.33
C LEU A 54 -5.21 10.54 -1.88
N ASP A 55 -4.31 9.97 -1.09
CA ASP A 55 -4.09 10.34 0.31
C ASP A 55 -3.52 11.75 0.42
N LEU A 56 -2.55 12.10 -0.44
CA LEU A 56 -1.91 13.42 -0.44
C LEU A 56 -2.79 14.50 -1.09
N ASP A 57 -3.59 14.15 -2.09
CA ASP A 57 -4.58 15.06 -2.70
C ASP A 57 -5.63 15.54 -1.68
N GLN A 58 -5.86 14.80 -0.58
CA GLN A 58 -6.74 15.25 0.52
C GLN A 58 -6.17 16.44 1.31
N LEU A 59 -4.89 16.75 1.13
CA LEU A 59 -4.22 17.86 1.80
C LEU A 59 -4.23 19.14 0.96
N ASP A 60 -4.63 19.06 -0.30
CA ASP A 60 -4.64 20.18 -1.22
C ASP A 60 -5.58 21.30 -0.75
N GLY A 61 -5.11 22.55 -0.87
CA GLY A 61 -5.87 23.74 -0.51
C GLY A 61 -5.89 24.08 0.99
N ILE A 62 -5.15 23.35 1.82
CA ILE A 62 -4.93 23.72 3.23
C ILE A 62 -3.72 24.66 3.31
N ASP A 63 -3.99 25.96 3.50
CA ASP A 63 -2.95 26.99 3.58
C ASP A 63 -2.33 27.12 4.99
N ASP A 64 -3.08 26.75 6.03
CA ASP A 64 -2.60 26.83 7.41
C ASP A 64 -1.67 25.65 7.75
N PRO A 65 -0.41 25.89 8.14
CA PRO A 65 0.54 24.80 8.41
C PRO A 65 0.16 23.88 9.57
N LEU A 66 -0.56 24.40 10.56
CA LEU A 66 -1.01 23.59 11.71
C LEU A 66 -2.16 22.68 11.30
N GLU A 67 -3.15 23.23 10.60
CA GLU A 67 -4.26 22.46 10.02
C GLU A 67 -3.75 21.38 9.06
N LEU A 68 -2.77 21.70 8.22
CA LEU A 68 -2.14 20.75 7.31
C LEU A 68 -1.46 19.60 8.07
N ALA A 69 -0.71 19.92 9.12
CA ALA A 69 -0.02 18.92 9.94
C ALA A 69 -1.03 18.03 10.70
N GLU A 70 -2.08 18.61 11.27
CA GLU A 70 -3.15 17.88 11.96
C GLU A 70 -3.90 16.95 11.00
N ARG A 71 -4.25 17.45 9.80
CA ARG A 71 -4.90 16.63 8.77
C ARG A 71 -3.99 15.49 8.31
N ALA A 72 -2.72 15.77 8.01
CA ALA A 72 -1.75 14.76 7.59
C ALA A 72 -1.59 13.66 8.64
N LEU A 73 -1.52 14.03 9.92
CA LEU A 73 -1.46 13.07 11.02
C LEU A 73 -2.73 12.19 11.09
N LEU A 74 -3.90 12.81 11.05
CA LEU A 74 -5.18 12.08 11.10
C LEU A 74 -5.34 11.12 9.91
N LEU A 75 -5.03 11.57 8.70
CA LEU A 75 -5.11 10.75 7.50
C LEU A 75 -4.10 9.61 7.56
N THR A 76 -2.84 9.87 7.95
CA THR A 76 -1.83 8.81 8.05
C THR A 76 -2.25 7.70 9.01
N VAL A 77 -2.79 8.05 10.18
CA VAL A 77 -3.18 7.07 11.21
C VAL A 77 -4.47 6.32 10.85
N LEU A 78 -5.46 7.01 10.28
CA LEU A 78 -6.78 6.42 10.03
C LEU A 78 -6.91 5.74 8.66
N LEU A 79 -6.13 6.17 7.66
CA LEU A 79 -6.22 5.58 6.32
C LEU A 79 -5.58 4.20 6.25
N GLU A 80 -4.49 3.93 6.97
CA GLU A 80 -3.88 2.59 6.98
C GLU A 80 -4.88 1.47 7.36
N PRO A 81 -5.60 1.54 8.50
CA PRO A 81 -6.60 0.52 8.82
C PRO A 81 -7.81 0.54 7.87
N ALA A 82 -8.24 1.70 7.38
CA ALA A 82 -9.36 1.81 6.44
C ALA A 82 -9.04 1.14 5.09
N LEU A 83 -7.86 1.40 4.52
CA LEU A 83 -7.39 0.81 3.27
C LEU A 83 -7.23 -0.70 3.39
N MET A 84 -6.75 -1.19 4.53
CA MET A 84 -6.67 -2.62 4.79
C MET A 84 -8.05 -3.28 4.88
N ALA A 85 -9.05 -2.61 5.47
CA ALA A 85 -10.43 -3.10 5.48
C ALA A 85 -11.02 -3.12 4.06
N LEU A 86 -10.86 -2.04 3.29
CA LEU A 86 -11.30 -1.96 1.89
C LEU A 86 -10.67 -3.07 1.02
N ARG A 87 -9.37 -3.32 1.18
CA ARG A 87 -8.68 -4.41 0.48
C ARG A 87 -9.30 -5.77 0.81
N ARG A 88 -9.65 -6.04 2.08
CA ARG A 88 -10.29 -7.30 2.49
C ARG A 88 -11.69 -7.44 1.90
N MET A 89 -12.48 -6.36 1.90
CA MET A 89 -13.81 -6.35 1.26
C MET A 89 -13.71 -6.58 -0.25
N ALA A 90 -12.71 -5.99 -0.91
CA ALA A 90 -12.46 -6.22 -2.34
C ALA A 90 -12.08 -7.67 -2.64
N GLN A 91 -11.28 -8.31 -1.77
CA GLN A 91 -10.95 -9.73 -1.88
C GLN A 91 -12.18 -10.63 -1.72
N GLU A 92 -13.08 -10.30 -0.78
CA GLU A 92 -14.35 -11.02 -0.60
C GLU A 92 -15.22 -10.92 -1.85
N ASN A 93 -15.41 -9.71 -2.38
CA ASN A 93 -16.15 -9.47 -3.61
C ASN A 93 -15.55 -10.24 -4.81
N GLU A 94 -14.23 -10.18 -4.98
CA GLU A 94 -13.56 -10.88 -6.09
C GLU A 94 -13.65 -12.41 -5.94
N SER A 95 -13.57 -12.92 -4.71
CA SER A 95 -13.79 -14.34 -4.42
C SER A 95 -15.21 -14.78 -4.78
N ALA A 96 -16.22 -14.00 -4.38
CA ALA A 96 -17.61 -14.23 -4.74
C ALA A 96 -17.80 -14.22 -6.26
N ARG A 97 -17.14 -13.32 -6.99
CA ARG A 97 -17.21 -13.26 -8.45
C ARG A 97 -16.56 -14.48 -9.13
N ARG A 98 -15.46 -15.01 -8.58
CA ARG A 98 -14.73 -16.17 -9.16
C ARG A 98 -15.36 -17.51 -8.81
N HIS A 99 -16.01 -17.61 -7.65
CA HIS A 99 -16.44 -18.89 -7.07
C HIS A 99 -17.94 -18.95 -6.73
N GLY A 100 -18.68 -17.84 -6.90
CA GLY A 100 -20.08 -17.69 -6.49
C GLY A 100 -21.13 -18.26 -7.46
N ASP A 101 -20.75 -18.65 -8.68
CA ASP A 101 -21.66 -19.26 -9.66
C ASP A 101 -22.08 -20.71 -9.33
N GLY A 102 -21.70 -21.24 -8.16
CA GLY A 102 -22.14 -22.56 -7.68
C GLY A 102 -23.37 -22.56 -6.76
N ARG A 103 -23.96 -21.40 -6.42
CA ARG A 103 -25.06 -21.29 -5.43
C ARG A 103 -26.13 -20.25 -5.79
N ARG A 104 -26.61 -20.24 -7.03
CA ARG A 104 -27.87 -19.57 -7.40
C ARG A 104 -28.79 -20.53 -8.12
#